data_AF-A0A559RA60-F1
#
_entry.id   AF-A0A559RA60-F1
#
_cell.length_a   1.000
_cell.length_b   1.000
_cell.length_c   1.000
_cell.angle_alpha   90.00
_cell.angle_beta   90.00
_cell.angle_gamma   90.00
#
_symmetry.space_group_name_H-M   'P 1'
#
loop_
_entity.id
_entity.type
_entity.pdbx_description
1 polymer ?
#
loop_
_entity_poly.entity_id
_entity_poly.type
_entity_poly.pdbx_seq_one_letter_code
_entity_poly.pdbx_strand_id
1 'polypeptide(L)'
;MTDSTQNVIYKWSLRAKYIFIFIAGAGLLSFGFDTLIEPGKFSKREELNNFIIIMCLFFGLALIIVGFYRKNQIEYYIQQQKL
;
A
#
# COMPACT_ATOMS: atom_id res chain seq x y z
N MET A 1 10.09 -22.97 -20.88
CA MET A 1 9.14 -22.64 -19.78
C MET A 1 7.86 -23.39 -20.06
N THR A 2 7.35 -24.17 -19.10
CA THR A 2 6.04 -24.82 -19.21
C THR A 2 4.92 -23.81 -18.95
N ASP A 3 3.74 -24.03 -19.53
CA ASP A 3 2.57 -23.15 -19.38
C ASP A 3 2.21 -22.91 -17.89
N SER A 4 2.40 -23.93 -17.06
CA SER A 4 2.22 -23.84 -15.60
C SER A 4 3.13 -22.79 -14.94
N THR A 5 4.39 -22.70 -15.36
CA THR A 5 5.36 -21.74 -14.82
C THR A 5 5.03 -20.32 -15.27
N GLN A 6 4.57 -20.15 -16.51
CA GLN A 6 4.14 -18.84 -17.02
C GLN A 6 2.89 -18.33 -16.29
N ASN A 7 1.90 -19.20 -16.03
CA ASN A 7 0.72 -18.85 -15.23
C ASN A 7 1.06 -18.45 -13.80
N VAL A 8 2.01 -19.14 -13.16
CA VAL A 8 2.47 -18.78 -11.81
C VAL A 8 3.11 -17.40 -11.80
N ILE A 9 4.03 -17.12 -12.73
CA ILE A 9 4.71 -15.82 -12.82
C ILE A 9 3.68 -14.71 -13.11
N TYR A 10 2.72 -14.97 -14.00
CA TYR A 10 1.67 -14.02 -14.33
C TYR A 10 0.74 -13.73 -13.14
N LYS A 11 0.35 -14.74 -12.36
CA LYS A 11 -0.41 -14.56 -11.11
C LYS A 11 0.34 -13.66 -10.12
N TRP A 12 1.63 -13.92 -9.92
CA TRP A 12 2.43 -13.10 -9.01
C TRP A 12 2.63 -11.68 -9.51
N SER A 13 2.78 -11.46 -10.81
CA SER A 13 2.88 -10.10 -11.37
C SER A 13 1.58 -9.31 -11.19
N LEU A 14 0.42 -9.98 -11.30
CA LEU A 14 -0.87 -9.37 -10.97
C LEU A 14 -0.96 -9.03 -9.48
N ARG A 15 -0.57 -9.95 -8.60
CA ARG A 15 -0.58 -9.72 -7.14
C ARG A 15 0.35 -8.60 -6.71
N ALA A 16 1.51 -8.47 -7.38
CA ALA A 16 2.45 -7.38 -7.12
C ALA A 16 1.80 -5.99 -7.24
N LYS A 17 0.80 -5.83 -8.11
CA LYS A 17 0.09 -4.54 -8.28
C LYS A 17 -0.61 -4.08 -7.00
N TYR A 18 -1.28 -4.97 -6.27
CA TYR A 18 -1.93 -4.60 -5.01
C TYR A 18 -0.96 -4.64 -3.82
N ILE A 19 0.07 -5.50 -3.85
CA ILE A 19 1.10 -5.55 -2.82
C ILE A 19 1.84 -4.21 -2.73
N PHE A 20 2.18 -3.61 -3.87
CA PHE A 20 2.82 -2.30 -3.90
C PHE A 20 1.96 -1.22 -3.23
N ILE A 21 0.64 -1.24 -3.44
CA ILE A 21 -0.31 -0.31 -2.81
C ILE A 21 -0.30 -0.49 -1.28
N PHE A 22 -0.29 -1.73 -0.79
CA PHE A 22 -0.19 -2.01 0.63
C PHE A 22 1.14 -1.54 1.24
N ILE A 23 2.26 -1.77 0.54
CA ILE A 23 3.59 -1.30 0.99
C ILE A 23 3.62 0.23 1.05
N ALA A 24 3.11 0.92 0.03
CA ALA A 24 3.03 2.37 0.02
C ALA A 24 2.14 2.91 1.16
N GLY A 25 0.98 2.29 1.39
CA GLY A 25 0.09 2.63 2.50
C GLY A 25 0.75 2.41 3.87
N ALA A 26 1.36 1.25 4.08
CA ALA A 26 2.08 0.93 5.31
C ALA A 26 3.28 1.85 5.54
N GLY A 27 4.00 2.22 4.48
CA GLY A 27 5.11 3.18 4.55
C GLY A 27 4.65 4.56 5.01
N LEU A 28 3.54 5.07 4.44
CA LEU A 28 2.95 6.35 4.87
C LEU A 28 2.46 6.31 6.31
N LEU A 29 1.82 5.22 6.73
CA LEU A 29 1.41 5.05 8.13
C LEU A 29 2.62 5.02 9.06
N SER A 30 3.64 4.24 8.72
CA SER A 30 4.86 4.12 9.52
C SER A 30 5.52 5.48 9.67
N PHE A 31 5.65 6.24 8.58
CA PHE A 31 6.17 7.59 8.61
C PHE A 31 5.32 8.52 9.50
N GLY A 32 3.99 8.49 9.35
CA GLY A 32 3.08 9.28 10.19
C GLY A 32 3.20 8.97 11.69
N PHE A 33 3.33 7.69 12.06
CA PHE A 33 3.54 7.26 13.44
C PHE A 33 4.93 7.57 13.98
N ASP A 34 5.97 7.42 13.16
CA ASP A 34 7.34 7.74 13.54
C ASP A 34 7.46 9.23 13.87
N THR A 35 6.85 10.08 13.03
CA THR A 35 6.82 11.54 13.24
C THR A 35 5.98 11.96 14.46
N LEU A 36 5.05 11.11 14.92
CA LEU A 36 4.31 11.34 16.16
C LEU A 36 5.14 11.03 17.41
N ILE A 37 6.05 10.06 17.33
CA ILE A 37 6.80 9.52 18.46
C ILE A 37 8.16 10.21 18.59
N GLU A 38 8.82 10.54 17.49
CA GLU A 38 10.13 11.19 17.52
C GLU A 38 10.04 12.70 17.81
N PRO A 39 10.96 13.24 18.63
CA PRO A 39 11.10 14.68 18.83
C PRO A 39 11.68 15.41 17.60
N GLY A 40 12.00 14.67 16.51
CA GLY A 40 12.48 15.18 15.24
C GLY A 40 11.39 15.90 14.45
N LYS A 41 11.07 17.13 14.84
CA LYS A 41 10.14 17.98 14.09
C LYS A 41 10.70 18.28 12.69
N PHE A 42 10.01 17.87 11.63
CA PHE A 42 10.38 18.17 10.22
C PHE A 42 10.55 19.67 9.95
N SER A 43 9.76 20.49 10.65
CA SER A 43 9.82 21.94 10.59
C SER A 43 9.72 22.55 11.98
N LYS A 44 10.25 23.78 12.13
CA LYS A 44 10.02 24.60 13.34
C LYS A 44 8.55 24.98 13.51
N ARG A 45 7.73 24.87 12.45
CA ARG A 45 6.29 25.13 12.50
C ARG A 45 5.54 23.87 12.90
N GLU A 46 4.99 23.88 14.11
CA GLU A 46 4.25 22.75 14.69
C GLU A 46 2.97 22.41 13.91
N GLU A 47 2.25 23.42 13.42
CA GLU A 47 1.06 23.24 12.58
C GLU A 47 1.36 22.45 11.30
N LEU A 48 2.52 22.72 10.68
CA LEU A 48 2.92 22.03 9.46
C LEU A 48 3.26 20.56 9.73
N ASN A 49 3.92 20.27 10.85
CA ASN A 49 4.22 18.89 11.23
C ASN A 49 2.93 18.11 11.50
N ASN A 50 2.00 18.70 12.26
CA ASN A 50 0.70 18.09 12.53
C ASN A 50 -0.11 17.86 11.25
N PHE A 51 -0.10 18.82 10.33
CA PHE A 51 -0.74 18.66 9.02
C PHE A 51 -0.14 17.49 8.23
N ILE A 52 1.19 17.38 8.16
CA ILE A 52 1.88 16.29 7.46
C ILE A 52 1.53 14.94 8.10
N ILE A 53 1.57 14.84 9.43
CA ILE A 53 1.19 13.61 10.17
C ILE A 53 -0.22 13.17 9.81
N ILE A 54 -1.20 14.08 9.92
CA ILE A 54 -2.60 13.78 9.64
C ILE A 54 -2.75 13.31 8.19
N MET A 55 -2.10 13.99 7.24
CA MET A 55 -2.16 13.61 5.83
C MET A 55 -1.51 12.24 5.58
N CYS A 56 -0.35 11.96 6.16
CA CYS A 56 0.31 10.67 6.04
C CYS A 56 -0.55 9.53 6.60
N LEU A 57 -1.16 9.72 7.77
CA LEU A 57 -2.06 8.74 8.37
C LEU A 57 -3.33 8.54 7.53
N PHE A 58 -3.96 9.63 7.07
CA PHE A 58 -5.16 9.59 6.26
C PHE A 58 -4.93 8.90 4.91
N PHE A 59 -3.92 9.33 4.16
CA PHE A 59 -3.58 8.73 2.86
C PHE A 59 -3.06 7.30 3.01
N GLY A 60 -2.31 7.00 4.07
CA GLY A 60 -1.87 5.63 4.37
C GLY A 60 -3.05 4.68 4.57
N LEU A 61 -4.05 5.07 5.36
CA LEU A 61 -5.29 4.30 5.54
C LEU A 61 -6.09 4.18 4.23
N ALA A 62 -6.24 5.29 3.50
CA ALA A 62 -6.95 5.29 2.22
C ALA A 62 -6.31 4.31 1.22
N LEU A 63 -4.97 4.29 1.13
CA LEU A 63 -4.25 3.35 0.28
C LEU A 63 -4.45 1.90 0.72
N ILE A 64 -4.48 1.60 2.01
CA ILE A 64 -4.76 0.24 2.49
C ILE A 64 -6.17 -0.20 2.05
N ILE A 65 -7.18 0.66 2.18
CA ILE A 65 -8.56 0.37 1.74
C ILE A 65 -8.59 0.11 0.23
N VAL A 66 -7.96 0.98 -0.56
CA VAL A 66 -7.83 0.82 -2.02
C VAL A 66 -7.08 -0.46 -2.38
N GLY A 67 -6.05 -0.82 -1.61
CA GLY A 67 -5.29 -2.06 -1.75
C GLY A 67 -6.17 -3.29 -1.57
N PHE A 68 -7.05 -3.30 -0.57
CA PHE A 68 -8.02 -4.38 -0.38
C PHE A 68 -9.02 -4.48 -1.53
N TYR A 69 -9.54 -3.34 -2.00
CA TYR A 69 -10.43 -3.32 -3.15
C TYR A 69 -9.76 -3.90 -4.41
N ARG A 70 -8.53 -3.44 -4.72
CA ARG A 70 -7.73 -3.95 -5.85
C ARG A 70 -7.38 -5.43 -5.70
N LYS A 71 -7.02 -5.88 -4.50
CA LYS A 71 -6.79 -7.30 -4.20
C LYS A 71 -8.01 -8.13 -4.56
N ASN A 72 -9.19 -7.72 -4.14
CA ASN A 72 -10.42 -8.46 -4.42
C ASN A 72 -10.70 -8.57 -5.93
N GLN A 73 -10.54 -7.46 -6.67
CA GLN A 73 -10.68 -7.47 -8.13
C GLN A 73 -9.69 -8.44 -8.82
N ILE A 74 -8.42 -8.42 -8.39
CA ILE A 74 -7.37 -9.21 -9.02
C ILE A 74 -7.52 -10.70 -8.68
N GLU A 75 -7.80 -11.06 -7.43
CA GLU A 75 -8.01 -12.47 -7.07
C GLU A 75 -9.27 -13.04 -7.74
N TYR A 76 -10.33 -12.25 -7.86
CA TYR A 76 -11.52 -12.63 -8.62
C TYR A 76 -11.20 -12.89 -10.09
N TYR A 77 -10.42 -12.02 -10.72
CA TYR A 77 -9.97 -12.21 -12.10
C TYR A 77 -9.12 -13.47 -12.29
N ILE A 78 -8.16 -13.73 -11.38
CA ILE A 78 -7.32 -14.93 -11.40
C ILE A 78 -8.18 -16.20 -11.32
N GLN A 79 -9.19 -16.20 -10.43
CA GLN A 79 -10.12 -17.32 -10.29
C GLN A 79 -10.96 -17.55 -11.55
N GLN A 80 -11.51 -16.49 -12.15
CA GLN A 80 -12.31 -16.61 -13.37
C GLN A 80 -11.52 -17.15 -14.57
N GLN A 81 -10.26 -16.73 -14.72
CA GLN A 81 -9.43 -17.18 -15.83
C GLN A 81 -8.82 -18.57 -15.61
N LYS A 82 -9.09 -19.23 -14.47
CA LYS A 82 -8.45 -20.50 -14.05
C LYS A 82 -6.92 -20.45 -14.19
N LEU A 83 -6.33 -19.27 -14.00
CA LEU A 83 -4.88 -19.08 -14.07
C LEU A 83 -4.21 -19.88 -12.97
#